data_AF-F8FGD0-F1
#
_entry.id   AF-F8FGD0-F1
#
_cell.length_a   1.000
_cell.length_b   1.000
_cell.length_c   1.000
_cell.angle_alpha   90.00
_cell.angle_beta   90.00
_cell.angle_gamma   90.00
#
_symmetry.space_group_name_H-M   'P 1'
#
loop_
_entity.id
_entity.type
_entity.pdbx_description
1 polymer ?
#
loop_
_entity_poly.entity_id
_entity_poly.type
_entity_poly.pdbx_seq_one_letter_code
_entity_poly.pdbx_strand_id
1 'polypeptide(L)'
;MQEGGAAIYFVLIALISLAAVRLSKSHRRWERYQPTVLYMILCSMLYYFLVGGQLLWEYTPVFWVTHWGAELLLSFVVFPCTVLLFLDRLPHGGKLRLARYLLYWALVYMLAEQAAVQLHFIRYHRGWSFTWSVFFVCTMFPVLYLHHRRPLAAYAVSVCLIVFYMVWFRIPFPVFR
;
A
#
# COMPACT_ATOMS: atom_id res chain seq x y z
N MET A 1 3.81 -6.54 -26.75
CA MET A 1 2.48 -6.95 -26.25
C MET A 1 2.36 -6.83 -24.72
N GLN A 2 3.38 -7.20 -23.94
CA GLN A 2 3.33 -7.19 -22.47
C GLN A 2 3.25 -5.79 -21.84
N GLU A 3 3.80 -4.76 -22.50
CA GLU A 3 3.77 -3.37 -22.03
C GLU A 3 2.37 -2.73 -22.05
N GLY A 4 1.51 -3.10 -23.00
CA GLY A 4 0.12 -2.62 -22.99
C GLY A 4 -0.66 -3.16 -21.77
N GLY A 5 -0.35 -4.40 -21.37
CA GLY A 5 -1.03 -5.10 -20.28
C GLY A 5 -0.87 -4.42 -18.92
N ALA A 6 0.34 -3.97 -18.57
CA ALA A 6 0.58 -3.37 -17.25
C ALA A 6 -0.09 -1.99 -17.12
N ALA A 7 -0.04 -1.18 -18.19
CA ALA A 7 -0.71 0.14 -18.20
C ALA A 7 -2.22 -0.03 -17.98
N ILE A 8 -2.82 -0.95 -18.74
CA ILE A 8 -4.24 -1.29 -18.63
C ILE A 8 -4.54 -1.79 -17.22
N TYR A 9 -3.71 -2.65 -16.65
CA TYR A 9 -3.90 -3.16 -15.28
C TYR A 9 -3.95 -2.04 -14.24
N PHE A 10 -2.99 -1.11 -14.24
CA PHE A 10 -2.97 -0.01 -13.26
C PHE A 10 -4.12 0.98 -13.44
N VAL A 11 -4.52 1.26 -14.68
CA VAL A 11 -5.70 2.10 -14.93
C VAL A 11 -6.97 1.38 -14.49
N LEU A 12 -7.12 0.10 -14.80
CA LEU A 12 -8.27 -0.71 -14.39
C LEU A 12 -8.38 -0.78 -12.87
N ILE A 13 -7.29 -1.04 -12.14
CA ILE A 13 -7.35 -1.13 -10.67
C ILE A 13 -7.68 0.23 -10.04
N ALA A 14 -7.22 1.34 -10.63
CA ALA A 14 -7.63 2.69 -10.22
C ALA A 14 -9.13 2.92 -10.45
N LEU A 15 -9.65 2.59 -11.64
CA LEU A 15 -11.07 2.73 -11.98
C LEU A 15 -11.96 1.84 -11.10
N ILE A 16 -11.57 0.59 -10.86
CA ILE A 16 -12.28 -0.33 -9.96
C ILE A 16 -12.30 0.22 -8.54
N SER A 17 -11.18 0.77 -8.07
CA SER A 17 -11.09 1.36 -6.72
C SER A 17 -12.00 2.58 -6.58
N LEU A 18 -12.01 3.47 -7.58
CA LEU A 18 -12.91 4.63 -7.63
C LEU A 18 -14.38 4.20 -7.67
N ALA A 19 -14.72 3.23 -8.51
CA ALA A 19 -16.07 2.67 -8.58
C ALA A 19 -16.50 2.07 -7.24
N ALA A 20 -15.62 1.30 -6.58
CA ALA A 20 -15.89 0.72 -5.27
C ALA A 20 -16.17 1.80 -4.21
N VAL A 21 -15.38 2.88 -4.17
CA VAL A 21 -15.61 4.05 -3.27
C VAL A 21 -16.93 4.76 -3.60
N ARG A 22 -17.27 4.87 -4.88
CA ARG A 22 -18.52 5.52 -5.31
C ARG A 22 -19.75 4.70 -4.93
N LEU A 23 -19.71 3.40 -5.16
CA LEU A 23 -20.79 2.44 -4.87
C LEU A 23 -20.99 2.22 -3.37
N SER A 24 -19.89 2.16 -2.61
CA SER A 24 -19.92 2.05 -1.14
C SER A 24 -20.40 3.32 -0.43
N LYS A 25 -20.48 4.44 -1.14
CA LYS A 25 -20.74 5.78 -0.58
C LYS A 25 -19.69 6.25 0.44
N SER A 26 -18.53 5.58 0.55
CA SER A 26 -17.47 5.93 1.50
C SER A 26 -16.86 7.32 1.23
N HIS A 27 -16.94 7.81 -0.02
CA HIS A 27 -16.58 9.19 -0.37
C HIS A 27 -17.35 10.25 0.43
N ARG A 28 -18.55 9.96 0.98
CA ARG A 28 -19.33 10.95 1.75
C ARG A 28 -18.70 11.32 3.09
N ARG A 29 -17.78 10.50 3.60
CA ARG A 29 -17.11 10.68 4.90
C ARG A 29 -15.59 10.86 4.74
N TRP A 30 -15.14 11.26 3.55
CA TRP A 30 -13.72 11.30 3.20
C TRP A 30 -12.88 12.17 4.15
N GLU A 31 -13.43 13.31 4.60
CA GLU A 31 -12.78 14.25 5.52
C GLU A 31 -12.37 13.57 6.83
N ARG A 32 -13.21 12.65 7.35
CA ARG A 32 -12.92 11.90 8.58
C ARG A 32 -11.69 11.01 8.46
N TYR A 33 -11.41 10.54 7.25
CA TYR A 33 -10.34 9.58 6.97
C TYR A 33 -9.11 10.24 6.34
N GLN A 34 -9.22 11.52 5.99
CA GLN A 34 -8.17 12.30 5.33
C GLN A 34 -6.80 12.20 6.02
N PRO A 35 -6.69 12.27 7.37
CA PRO A 35 -5.39 12.12 8.02
C PRO A 35 -4.73 10.75 7.77
N THR A 36 -5.54 9.69 7.71
CA THR A 36 -5.02 8.33 7.46
C THR A 36 -4.74 8.10 5.98
N VAL A 37 -5.51 8.76 5.10
CA VAL A 37 -5.21 8.80 3.65
C VAL A 37 -3.86 9.45 3.41
N LEU A 38 -3.62 10.64 3.97
CA LEU A 38 -2.33 11.33 3.83
C LEU A 38 -1.19 10.53 4.46
N TYR A 39 -1.41 9.90 5.60
CA TYR A 39 -0.44 9.01 6.22
C TYR A 39 -0.05 7.84 5.30
N MET A 40 -1.01 7.20 4.64
CA MET A 40 -0.73 6.11 3.68
C MET A 40 0.09 6.62 2.48
N ILE A 41 -0.28 7.77 1.91
CA ILE A 41 0.47 8.41 0.82
C ILE A 41 1.90 8.72 1.28
N LEU A 42 2.04 9.33 2.46
CA LEU A 42 3.33 9.68 3.05
C LEU A 42 4.22 8.45 3.19
N CYS A 43 3.71 7.34 3.74
CA CYS A 43 4.48 6.11 3.88
C CYS A 43 4.92 5.53 2.52
N SER A 44 4.06 5.59 1.50
CA SER A 44 4.44 5.13 0.15
C SER A 44 5.53 5.99 -0.46
N MET A 45 5.41 7.31 -0.41
CA MET A 45 6.44 8.22 -0.94
C MET A 45 7.74 8.14 -0.12
N LEU A 46 7.63 7.97 1.19
CA LEU A 46 8.77 7.83 2.09
C LEU A 46 9.60 6.59 1.76
N TYR A 47 8.98 5.49 1.32
CA TYR A 47 9.71 4.31 0.83
C TYR A 47 10.69 4.70 -0.29
N TYR A 48 10.25 5.42 -1.31
CA TYR A 48 11.12 5.85 -2.40
C TYR A 48 12.22 6.81 -1.94
N PHE A 49 11.93 7.69 -1.00
CA PHE A 49 12.94 8.58 -0.42
C PHE A 49 14.01 7.81 0.37
N LEU A 50 13.60 6.88 1.25
CA LEU A 50 14.51 6.12 2.10
C LEU A 50 15.36 5.14 1.31
N VAL A 51 14.72 4.43 0.39
CA VAL A 51 15.34 3.37 -0.39
C VAL A 51 16.12 3.95 -1.57
N GLY A 52 15.69 5.09 -2.13
CA GLY A 52 16.34 5.76 -3.25
C GLY A 52 16.48 4.82 -4.46
N GLY A 53 17.67 4.75 -5.05
CA GLY A 53 17.98 3.79 -6.12
C GLY A 53 18.05 2.33 -5.68
N GLN A 54 17.76 2.03 -4.40
CA GLN A 54 17.87 0.71 -3.82
C GLN A 54 16.57 -0.08 -3.72
N LEU A 55 15.65 0.11 -4.67
CA LEU A 55 14.29 -0.43 -4.63
C LEU A 55 14.27 -1.93 -4.29
N LEU A 56 13.48 -2.28 -3.28
CA LEU A 56 13.21 -3.66 -2.86
C LEU A 56 12.19 -4.31 -3.80
N TRP A 57 11.26 -3.50 -4.31
CA TRP A 57 10.31 -3.88 -5.32
C TRP A 57 9.96 -2.64 -6.15
N GLU A 58 9.56 -2.86 -7.40
CA GLU A 58 9.16 -1.78 -8.31
C GLU A 58 8.03 -2.22 -9.25
N TYR A 59 7.26 -1.23 -9.72
CA TYR A 59 6.29 -1.44 -10.79
C TYR A 59 7.01 -1.41 -12.15
N THR A 60 6.73 -2.41 -12.98
CA THR A 60 7.32 -2.49 -14.32
C THR A 60 6.89 -1.29 -15.15
N PRO A 61 7.82 -0.50 -15.70
CA PRO A 61 7.50 0.63 -16.55
C PRO A 61 6.85 0.15 -17.85
N VAL A 62 5.97 0.98 -18.39
CA VAL A 62 5.28 0.73 -19.66
C VAL A 62 5.29 1.99 -20.51
N PHE A 63 5.18 1.84 -21.83
CA PHE A 63 5.49 2.88 -22.83
C PHE A 63 4.93 4.29 -22.52
N TRP A 64 3.76 4.41 -21.90
CA TRP A 64 3.14 5.69 -21.50
C TRP A 64 3.14 5.98 -19.98
N VAL A 65 3.48 4.98 -19.15
CA VAL A 65 3.49 5.10 -17.69
C VAL A 65 4.87 4.67 -17.20
N THR A 66 5.69 5.65 -16.85
CA THR A 66 6.95 5.39 -16.15
C THR A 66 6.69 4.68 -14.83
N HIS A 67 7.70 4.04 -14.24
CA HIS A 67 7.56 3.45 -12.90
C HIS A 67 7.01 4.47 -11.88
N TRP A 68 7.42 5.75 -12.00
CA TRP A 68 6.88 6.86 -11.23
C TRP A 68 5.41 7.13 -11.51
N GLY A 69 4.96 7.06 -12.76
CA GLY A 69 3.55 7.24 -13.11
C GLY A 69 2.65 6.17 -12.49
N ALA A 70 3.10 4.90 -12.50
CA ALA A 70 2.37 3.80 -11.87
C ALA A 70 2.31 4.00 -10.35
N GLU A 71 3.44 4.36 -9.74
CA GLU A 71 3.52 4.66 -8.32
C GLU A 71 2.60 5.82 -7.92
N LEU A 72 2.64 6.94 -8.65
CA LEU A 72 1.79 8.09 -8.36
C LEU A 72 0.30 7.73 -8.53
N LEU A 73 -0.06 6.97 -9.55
CA LEU A 73 -1.44 6.52 -9.75
C LEU A 73 -1.92 5.66 -8.57
N LEU A 74 -1.11 4.69 -8.14
CA LEU A 74 -1.48 3.82 -7.04
C LEU A 74 -1.50 4.58 -5.72
N SER A 75 -0.49 5.39 -5.45
CA SER A 75 -0.38 6.18 -4.23
C SER A 75 -1.43 7.26 -4.08
N PHE A 76 -1.78 7.99 -5.14
CA PHE A 76 -2.74 9.10 -5.05
C PHE A 76 -4.17 8.72 -5.43
N VAL A 77 -4.41 7.50 -5.94
CA VAL A 77 -5.78 7.04 -6.27
C VAL A 77 -6.13 5.77 -5.52
N VAL A 78 -5.38 4.68 -5.72
CA VAL A 78 -5.73 3.35 -5.19
C VAL A 78 -5.60 3.28 -3.67
N PHE A 79 -4.53 3.83 -3.10
CA PHE A 79 -4.32 3.83 -1.66
C PHE A 79 -5.34 4.70 -0.90
N PRO A 80 -5.67 5.93 -1.33
CA PRO A 80 -6.77 6.69 -0.77
C PRO A 80 -8.09 5.93 -0.83
N CYS A 81 -8.41 5.33 -1.98
CA CYS A 81 -9.62 4.52 -2.11
C CYS A 81 -9.63 3.33 -1.13
N THR A 82 -8.49 2.66 -0.98
CA THR A 82 -8.32 1.56 -0.02
C THR A 82 -8.58 2.03 1.40
N VAL A 83 -7.95 3.12 1.84
CA VAL A 83 -8.12 3.66 3.20
C VAL A 83 -9.57 4.06 3.45
N LEU A 84 -10.23 4.71 2.48
CA LEU A 84 -11.64 5.07 2.59
C LEU A 84 -12.52 3.82 2.75
N LEU A 85 -12.37 2.81 1.89
CA LEU A 85 -13.16 1.57 1.96
C LEU A 85 -12.90 0.78 3.24
N PHE A 86 -11.64 0.74 3.67
CA PHE A 86 -11.19 0.04 4.87
C PHE A 86 -11.75 0.69 6.14
N LEU A 87 -11.57 2.00 6.32
CA LEU A 87 -12.00 2.68 7.53
C LEU A 87 -13.52 2.82 7.61
N ASP A 88 -14.18 3.00 6.47
CA ASP A 88 -15.62 3.21 6.41
C ASP A 88 -16.44 1.97 6.77
N ARG A 89 -15.84 0.78 6.62
CA ARG A 89 -16.48 -0.51 6.91
C ARG A 89 -15.82 -1.23 8.09
N LEU A 90 -15.13 -0.50 8.96
CA LEU A 90 -14.56 -1.09 10.17
C LEU A 90 -15.66 -1.78 10.99
N PRO A 91 -15.48 -3.05 11.39
CA PRO A 91 -16.49 -3.77 12.15
C PRO A 91 -16.68 -3.17 13.54
N HIS A 92 -17.94 -3.05 13.97
CA HIS A 92 -18.28 -2.67 15.34
C HIS A 92 -18.25 -3.91 16.26
N GLY A 93 -17.27 -3.94 17.17
CA GLY A 93 -17.18 -4.90 18.27
C GLY A 93 -16.46 -6.22 17.97
N GLY A 94 -15.81 -6.77 19.00
CA GLY A 94 -15.18 -8.11 19.02
C GLY A 94 -13.81 -8.19 18.34
N LYS A 95 -12.78 -8.62 19.08
CA LYS A 95 -11.42 -8.80 18.56
C LYS A 95 -11.35 -9.77 17.37
N LEU A 96 -12.15 -10.84 17.38
CA LEU A 96 -12.21 -11.83 16.30
C LEU A 96 -12.76 -11.25 14.98
N ARG A 97 -13.79 -10.39 15.06
CA ARG A 97 -14.35 -9.74 13.87
C ARG A 97 -13.35 -8.77 13.25
N LEU A 98 -12.63 -8.02 14.08
CA LEU A 98 -11.53 -7.16 13.62
C LEU A 98 -10.42 -7.98 12.98
N ALA A 99 -9.98 -9.08 13.60
CA ALA A 99 -8.93 -9.95 13.04
C ALA A 99 -9.33 -10.53 11.68
N ARG A 100 -10.55 -11.03 11.53
CA ARG A 100 -11.08 -11.51 10.24
C ARG A 100 -11.15 -10.41 9.19
N TYR A 101 -11.51 -9.19 9.60
CA TYR A 101 -11.58 -8.05 8.70
C TYR A 101 -10.20 -7.61 8.20
N LEU A 102 -9.20 -7.56 9.09
CA LEU A 102 -7.81 -7.28 8.73
C LEU A 102 -7.26 -8.36 7.79
N LEU A 103 -7.53 -9.63 8.08
CA LEU A 103 -7.13 -10.75 7.23
C LEU A 103 -7.78 -10.70 5.85
N TYR A 104 -9.06 -10.34 5.76
CA TYR A 104 -9.75 -10.16 4.48
C TYR A 104 -9.03 -9.13 3.60
N TRP A 105 -8.73 -7.97 4.17
CA TRP A 105 -8.02 -6.92 3.43
C TRP A 105 -6.61 -7.31 3.05
N ALA A 106 -5.93 -8.04 3.94
CA ALA A 106 -4.61 -8.58 3.65
C ALA A 106 -4.64 -9.56 2.47
N LEU A 107 -5.62 -10.47 2.44
CA LEU A 107 -5.83 -11.41 1.34
C LEU A 107 -6.14 -10.72 0.01
N VAL A 108 -6.97 -9.66 0.01
CA VAL A 108 -7.27 -8.88 -1.21
C VAL A 108 -5.98 -8.33 -1.83
N TYR A 109 -5.10 -7.75 -1.02
CA TYR A 109 -3.81 -7.22 -1.48
C TYR A 109 -2.86 -8.32 -1.93
N MET A 110 -2.76 -9.42 -1.17
CA MET A 110 -1.92 -10.57 -1.54
C MET A 110 -2.32 -11.18 -2.88
N LEU A 111 -3.64 -11.35 -3.12
CA LEU A 111 -4.13 -11.90 -4.39
C LEU A 111 -3.89 -10.93 -5.56
N ALA A 112 -4.12 -9.63 -5.35
CA ALA A 112 -3.86 -8.62 -6.37
C ALA A 112 -2.38 -8.56 -6.74
N GLU A 113 -1.50 -8.60 -5.74
CA GLU A 113 -0.06 -8.60 -5.92
C GLU A 113 0.45 -9.89 -6.58
N GLN A 114 -0.05 -11.05 -6.15
CA GLN A 114 0.32 -12.31 -6.77
C GLN A 114 -0.04 -12.31 -8.26
N ALA A 115 -1.23 -11.82 -8.63
CA ALA A 115 -1.61 -11.65 -10.02
C ALA A 115 -0.67 -10.68 -10.77
N ALA A 116 -0.32 -9.55 -10.15
CA ALA A 116 0.59 -8.58 -10.73
C ALA A 116 2.02 -9.14 -10.94
N VAL A 117 2.53 -9.95 -10.01
CA VAL A 117 3.84 -10.60 -10.12
C VAL A 117 3.83 -11.64 -11.24
N GLN A 118 2.78 -12.47 -11.33
CA GLN A 118 2.64 -13.48 -12.40
C GLN A 118 2.53 -12.85 -13.79
N LEU A 119 1.95 -11.65 -13.87
CA LEU A 119 1.86 -10.87 -15.11
C LEU A 119 3.12 -10.01 -15.38
N HIS A 120 4.12 -10.08 -14.50
CA HIS A 120 5.35 -9.28 -14.54
C HIS A 120 5.14 -7.76 -14.44
N PHE A 121 4.07 -7.33 -13.78
CA PHE A 121 3.78 -5.91 -13.51
C PHE A 121 4.44 -5.40 -12.24
N ILE A 122 4.79 -6.30 -11.32
CA ILE A 122 5.62 -6.02 -10.15
C ILE A 122 6.86 -6.88 -10.24
N ARG A 123 8.02 -6.30 -9.94
CA ARG A 123 9.30 -7.00 -9.86
C ARG A 123 9.88 -6.86 -8.46
N TYR A 124 10.36 -7.96 -7.93
CA TYR A 124 11.07 -8.00 -6.66
C TYR A 124 12.57 -7.95 -6.88
N HIS A 125 13.26 -7.27 -5.98
CA HIS A 125 14.68 -7.03 -6.00
C HIS A 125 15.27 -7.21 -4.60
N ARG A 126 16.60 -7.35 -4.52
CA ARG A 126 17.36 -7.26 -3.25
C ARG A 126 16.85 -8.18 -2.13
N GLY A 127 16.39 -9.38 -2.49
CA GLY A 127 15.91 -10.38 -1.56
C GLY A 127 14.48 -10.13 -1.05
N TRP A 128 13.79 -9.10 -1.54
CA TRP A 128 12.35 -9.00 -1.35
C TRP A 128 11.67 -10.15 -2.08
N SER A 129 10.62 -10.69 -1.48
CA SER A 129 9.87 -11.83 -1.99
C SER A 129 8.39 -11.62 -1.70
N PHE A 130 7.54 -12.46 -2.30
CA PHE A 130 6.11 -12.43 -2.01
C PHE A 130 5.81 -12.61 -0.51
N THR A 131 6.62 -13.39 0.21
CA THR A 131 6.50 -13.55 1.67
C THR A 131 6.74 -12.24 2.42
N TRP A 132 7.69 -11.42 1.98
CA TRP A 132 7.92 -10.09 2.56
C TRP A 132 6.76 -9.14 2.29
N SER A 133 6.15 -9.22 1.11
CA SER A 133 4.92 -8.49 0.83
C SER A 133 3.74 -8.95 1.70
N VAL A 134 3.57 -10.26 1.89
CA VAL A 134 2.58 -10.82 2.82
C VAL A 134 2.78 -10.26 4.23
N PHE A 135 4.02 -10.26 4.72
CA PHE A 135 4.35 -9.70 6.03
C PHE A 135 4.06 -8.20 6.09
N PHE A 136 4.46 -7.44 5.07
CA PHE A 136 4.19 -6.00 4.97
C PHE A 136 2.70 -5.71 5.04
N VAL A 137 1.88 -6.35 4.20
CA VAL A 137 0.42 -6.14 4.16
C VAL A 137 -0.24 -6.53 5.49
N CYS A 138 0.21 -7.62 6.11
CA CYS A 138 -0.24 -8.04 7.44
C CYS A 138 0.07 -7.03 8.54
N THR A 139 1.12 -6.20 8.39
CA THR A 139 1.43 -5.10 9.31
C THR A 139 0.77 -3.77 8.92
N MET A 140 0.61 -3.51 7.62
CA MET A 140 0.05 -2.27 7.07
C MET A 140 -1.37 -2.01 7.56
N PHE A 141 -2.30 -2.97 7.42
CA PHE A 141 -3.69 -2.77 7.81
C PHE A 141 -3.88 -2.55 9.34
N PRO A 142 -3.22 -3.32 10.23
CA PRO A 142 -3.21 -2.99 11.66
C PRO A 142 -2.67 -1.60 11.97
N VAL A 143 -1.61 -1.16 11.28
CA VAL A 143 -1.03 0.17 11.49
C VAL A 143 -1.96 1.26 10.99
N LEU A 144 -2.66 1.09 9.86
CA LEU A 144 -3.69 2.02 9.39
C LEU A 144 -4.86 2.12 10.37
N TYR A 145 -5.31 0.99 10.91
CA TYR A 145 -6.32 0.96 11.97
C TYR A 145 -5.83 1.69 13.23
N LEU A 146 -4.58 1.44 13.64
CA LEU A 146 -3.96 2.11 14.78
C LEU A 146 -3.84 3.61 14.53
N HIS A 147 -3.46 4.04 13.33
CA HIS A 147 -3.32 5.45 12.96
C HIS A 147 -4.65 6.18 13.08
N HIS A 148 -5.74 5.59 12.59
CA HIS A 148 -7.07 6.17 12.72
C HIS A 148 -7.53 6.36 14.19
N ARG A 149 -7.00 5.55 15.12
CA ARG A 149 -7.38 5.58 16.55
C ARG A 149 -6.41 6.35 17.44
N ARG A 150 -5.11 6.22 17.18
CA ARG A 150 -3.97 6.71 17.96
C ARG A 150 -2.81 7.05 17.02
N PRO A 151 -2.86 8.19 16.30
CA PRO A 151 -1.87 8.56 15.29
C PRO A 151 -0.42 8.49 15.79
N LEU A 152 -0.14 9.04 16.99
CA LEU A 152 1.21 9.04 17.58
C LEU A 152 1.77 7.63 17.78
N ALA A 153 0.94 6.68 18.24
CA ALA A 153 1.36 5.29 18.41
C ALA A 153 1.64 4.63 17.05
N ALA A 154 0.84 4.95 16.02
CA ALA A 154 1.08 4.45 14.68
C ALA A 154 2.39 4.98 14.09
N TYR A 155 2.71 6.27 14.28
CA TYR A 155 4.00 6.82 13.86
C TYR A 155 5.17 6.11 14.53
N ALA A 156 5.11 5.88 15.85
CA ALA A 156 6.14 5.13 16.57
C ALA A 156 6.32 3.71 16.01
N VAL A 157 5.23 2.97 15.80
CA VAL A 157 5.27 1.63 15.21
C VAL A 157 5.82 1.69 13.77
N SER A 158 5.45 2.69 12.99
CA SER A 158 5.95 2.87 11.62
C SER A 158 7.45 3.07 11.59
N VAL A 159 7.98 3.94 12.46
CA VAL A 159 9.43 4.16 12.58
C VAL A 159 10.14 2.86 12.94
N CYS A 160 9.61 2.09 13.90
CA CYS A 160 10.18 0.79 14.26
C CYS A 160 10.18 -0.18 13.07
N LEU A 161 9.09 -0.29 12.31
CA LEU A 161 9.00 -1.15 11.13
C LEU A 161 9.97 -0.70 10.02
N ILE A 162 10.06 0.62 9.77
CA ILE A 162 11.00 1.19 8.79
C ILE A 162 12.44 0.84 9.18
N VAL A 163 12.84 1.09 10.43
CA VAL A 163 14.18 0.75 10.93
C VAL A 163 14.45 -0.75 10.79
N PHE A 164 13.48 -1.59 11.16
CA PHE A 164 13.56 -3.04 10.98
C PHE A 164 13.84 -3.43 9.53
N TYR A 165 13.06 -2.94 8.57
CA TYR A 165 13.26 -3.24 7.14
C TYR A 165 14.60 -2.73 6.63
N MET A 166 15.00 -1.51 7.00
CA MET A 166 16.27 -0.93 6.56
C MET A 166 17.46 -1.74 7.07
N VAL A 167 17.45 -2.16 8.34
CA VAL A 167 18.51 -3.01 8.91
C VAL A 167 18.51 -4.39 8.24
N TRP A 168 17.35 -5.02 8.08
CA TRP A 168 17.23 -6.36 7.49
C TRP A 168 17.74 -6.41 6.05
N PHE A 169 17.30 -5.45 5.22
CA PHE A 169 17.69 -5.36 3.81
C PHE A 169 18.98 -4.58 3.58
N ARG A 170 19.68 -4.18 4.65
CA ARG A 170 20.95 -3.44 4.62
C ARG A 170 20.88 -2.15 3.78
N ILE A 171 19.76 -1.44 3.90
CA ILE A 171 19.54 -0.14 3.24
C ILE A 171 20.23 0.95 4.08
N PRO A 172 21.16 1.72 3.50
CA PRO A 172 21.85 2.78 4.23
C PRO A 172 20.88 3.90 4.56
N PHE A 173 20.92 4.36 5.82
CA PHE A 173 20.10 5.49 6.26
C PHE A 173 20.47 6.77 5.48
N PRO A 174 19.49 7.51 4.95
CA PRO A 174 19.76 8.74 4.19
C PRO A 174 20.53 9.80 4.97
N VAL A 175 20.41 9.82 6.31
CA VAL A 175 21.07 10.80 7.20
C VAL A 175 22.59 10.60 7.28
N PHE A 176 23.08 9.38 7.02
CA PHE A 176 24.50 9.03 7.11
C PHE A 176 25.15 8.84 5.73
N ARG A 177 24.62 9.53 4.70
CA ARG A 177 25.20 9.55 3.36
C ARG A 177 26.13 10.73 3.16
#